data_AF-A0A9D6NTB9-F1
#
_entry.id   AF-A0A9D6NTB9-F1
#
_cell.length_a   1.000
_cell.length_b   1.000
_cell.length_c   1.000
_cell.angle_alpha   90.00
_cell.angle_beta   90.00
_cell.angle_gamma   90.00
#
_symmetry.space_group_name_H-M   'P 1'
#
loop_
_entity.id
_entity.type
_entity.pdbx_description
1 polymer ?
#
loop_
_entity_poly.entity_id
_entity_poly.type
_entity_poly.pdbx_seq_one_letter_code
_entity_poly.pdbx_strand_id
1 'polypeptide(L)' 'MASPKLINAVTTGVFHALSAEDLAEIVSRFLEIMRTEKDDWFYSTDFKGRKFFCCDNGEGGYTLMFA' A
#
# COMPACT_ATOMS: atom_id res chain seq x y z
N MET A 1 -8.79 -19.26 -0.83
CA MET A 1 -8.74 -17.90 -0.25
C MET A 1 -8.33 -16.97 -1.38
N ALA A 2 -9.13 -15.96 -1.70
CA ALA A 2 -8.80 -15.01 -2.76
C ALA A 2 -7.51 -14.26 -2.36
N SER A 3 -6.50 -14.24 -3.22
CA SER A 3 -5.36 -13.34 -3.07
C SER A 3 -5.89 -11.91 -2.95
N PRO A 4 -5.44 -11.09 -1.99
CA PRO A 4 -5.82 -9.69 -1.92
C PRO A 4 -5.55 -9.08 -3.29
N LYS A 5 -6.62 -8.63 -3.94
CA LYS A 5 -6.56 -7.90 -5.19
C LYS A 5 -6.02 -6.52 -4.83
N LEU A 6 -4.69 -6.39 -4.75
CA LEU A 6 -4.05 -5.08 -4.68
C LEU A 6 -4.15 -4.45 -6.07
N ILE A 7 -5.38 -4.07 -6.43
CA ILE A 7 -5.70 -3.49 -7.73
C ILE A 7 -5.50 -1.98 -7.59
N ASN A 8 -4.49 -1.47 -8.29
CA ASN A 8 -4.41 -0.11 -8.81
C ASN A 8 -4.83 1.03 -7.88
N ALA A 9 -4.21 1.20 -6.71
CA ALA A 9 -4.11 2.57 -6.24
C ALA A 9 -2.72 2.89 -5.72
N VAL A 10 -1.96 3.47 -6.64
CA VAL A 10 -0.75 4.23 -6.41
C VAL A 10 -1.06 5.60 -6.98
N THR A 11 -1.09 6.62 -6.13
CA THR A 11 -1.34 7.99 -6.59
C THR A 11 -0.21 8.44 -7.51
N THR A 12 -0.52 9.29 -8.49
CA THR A 12 0.41 9.73 -9.54
C THR A 12 1.72 10.29 -8.98
N GLY A 13 1.70 10.89 -7.78
CA GLY A 13 2.89 11.41 -7.11
C GLY A 13 3.86 10.32 -6.59
N VAL A 14 3.36 9.14 -6.24
CA VAL A 14 4.18 8.01 -5.74
C VAL A 14 5.00 7.38 -6.85
N PHE A 15 4.44 7.23 -8.06
CA PHE A 15 5.16 6.69 -9.22
C PHE A 15 6.33 7.55 -9.67
N HIS A 16 6.22 8.88 -9.57
CA HIS A 16 7.31 9.77 -9.97
C HIS A 16 8.43 9.86 -8.93
N ALA A 17 8.17 9.47 -7.68
CA ALA A 17 9.09 9.62 -6.56
C ALA A 17 9.82 8.34 -6.16
N LEU A 18 9.42 7.18 -6.69
CA LEU A 18 9.94 5.86 -6.31
C LEU A 18 10.37 5.05 -7.53
N SER A 19 11.40 4.22 -7.36
CA SER A 19 11.73 3.19 -8.34
C SER A 19 10.67 2.08 -8.32
N ALA A 20 10.64 1.26 -9.38
CA ALA A 20 9.77 0.09 -9.43
C ALA A 20 10.08 -0.92 -8.32
N GLU A 21 11.36 -1.06 -7.95
CA GLU A 21 11.81 -1.92 -6.85
C GLU A 21 11.31 -1.41 -5.49
N ASP A 22 11.43 -0.11 -5.23
CA ASP A 22 10.95 0.51 -4.00
C ASP A 22 9.44 0.36 -3.86
N LEU A 23 8.71 0.54 -4.97
CA LEU A 23 7.26 0.35 -5.00
C LEU A 23 6.88 -1.10 -4.68
N ALA A 24 7.59 -2.08 -5.25
CA ALA A 24 7.34 -3.50 -4.99
C ALA A 24 7.59 -3.86 -3.52
N GLU A 25 8.63 -3.30 -2.89
CA GLU A 25 8.89 -3.54 -1.47
C GLU A 25 7.79 -2.94 -0.58
N ILE A 26 7.37 -1.69 -0.84
CA ILE A 26 6.30 -1.04 -0.08
C ILE A 26 5.00 -1.84 -0.19
N VAL A 27 4.65 -2.28 -1.40
CA VAL A 27 3.49 -3.14 -1.64
C VAL A 27 3.58 -4.44 -0.85
N SER A 28 4.75 -5.10 -0.87
CA SER A 28 4.97 -6.34 -0.12
C SER A 28 4.76 -6.14 1.38
N ARG A 29 5.24 -5.02 1.93
CA ARG A 29 5.02 -4.66 3.35
C ARG A 29 3.55 -4.48 3.66
N PHE A 30 2.80 -3.78 2.82
CA PHE A 30 1.36 -3.61 3.05
C PHE A 30 0.57 -4.92 2.97
N LEU A 31 0.92 -5.81 2.04
CA LEU A 31 0.30 -7.14 1.98
C LEU A 31 0.58 -7.96 3.26
N GLU A 32 1.76 -7.82 3.84
CA GLU A 32 2.10 -8.45 5.11
C GLU A 32 1.29 -7.85 6.27
N ILE A 33 1.23 -6.52 6.37
CA ILE A 33 0.45 -5.81 7.40
C ILE A 33 -1.03 -6.21 7.32
N MET A 34 -1.65 -6.20 6.13
CA MET A 34 -3.04 -6.60 5.94
C MET A 34 -3.30 -8.06 6.32
N ARG A 35 -2.28 -8.93 6.18
CA ARG A 35 -2.39 -10.33 6.60
C ARG A 35 -2.41 -10.46 8.12
N THR A 36 -1.66 -9.62 8.84
CA THR A 36 -1.52 -9.67 10.31
C THR A 36 -2.57 -8.84 11.03
N GLU A 37 -2.95 -7.69 10.48
CA GLU A 37 -3.87 -6.70 11.05
C GLU A 37 -5.22 -6.76 10.32
N LYS A 38 -5.86 -7.95 10.33
CA LYS A 38 -7.18 -8.12 9.73
C LYS A 38 -8.18 -7.17 10.40
N ASP A 39 -8.95 -6.47 9.57
CA ASP A 39 -10.08 -5.59 9.91
C ASP A 39 -9.77 -4.09 10.15
N ASP A 40 -8.58 -3.60 9.78
CA ASP A 40 -8.36 -2.14 9.69
C ASP A 40 -8.68 -1.59 8.29
N TRP A 41 -9.21 -0.38 8.25
CA TRP A 41 -9.47 0.37 7.03
C TRP A 41 -8.27 1.24 6.63
N PHE A 42 -7.31 1.40 7.54
CA PHE A 42 -6.14 2.25 7.38
C PHE A 42 -4.86 1.58 7.86
N TYR A 43 -3.90 1.42 6.95
CA TYR A 43 -2.59 0.82 7.22
C TYR A 43 -1.48 1.85 6.99
N SER A 44 -0.40 1.75 7.76
CA SER A 44 0.76 2.63 7.57
C SER A 44 2.08 1.87 7.66
N THR A 45 3.08 2.33 6.91
CA THR A 45 4.44 1.81 7.01
C THR A 45 5.47 2.91 6.78
N ASP A 46 6.62 2.79 7.41
CA ASP A 46 7.78 3.65 7.19
C ASP A 46 8.77 2.95 6.24
N PHE A 47 9.18 3.65 5.19
CA PHE A 47 10.15 3.16 4.21
C PHE A 47 11.13 4.28 3.84
N LYS A 48 12.43 4.02 4.02
CA LYS A 48 13.53 4.99 3.79
C LYS A 48 13.31 6.36 4.46
N GLY A 49 12.78 6.35 5.69
CA GLY A 49 12.51 7.58 6.46
C GLY A 49 11.31 8.39 5.98
N ARG A 50 10.48 7.82 5.09
CA ARG A 50 9.22 8.40 4.65
C ARG A 50 8.07 7.51 5.10
N LYS A 51 6.96 8.14 5.51
CA LYS A 51 5.75 7.44 5.91
C LYS A 51 4.81 7.29 4.72
N PHE A 52 4.23 6.10 4.59
CA PHE A 52 3.26 5.74 3.57
C PHE A 52 1.98 5.26 4.23
N PHE A 53 0.87 5.55 3.58
CA PHE A 53 -0.45 5.12 4.02
C PHE A 53 -1.14 4.32 2.93
N CYS A 54 -1.81 3.25 3.33
CA CYS A 54 -2.61 2.42 2.46
C CYS A 54 -4.01 2.27 3.07
N CYS A 55 -5.06 2.65 2.35
CA CYS A 55 -6.43 2.48 2.81
C CYS A 55 -7.24 1.61 1.86
N ASP A 56 -8.14 0.80 2.42
CA ASP A 56 -9.14 0.06 1.65
C ASP A 56 -10.21 1.05 1.15
N ASN A 57 -10.45 1.10 -0.16
CA ASN A 57 -11.48 1.95 -0.77
C ASN A 57 -12.73 1.17 -1.20
N GLY A 58 -12.88 -0.07 -0.74
CA GLY A 58 -13.99 -0.96 -1.03
C GLY A 58 -13.81 -1.68 -2.36
N GLU A 59 -14.72 -1.46 -3.32
CA GLU A 59 -14.72 -2.19 -4.59
C GLU A 59 -13.49 -1.89 -5.48
N GLY A 60 -12.78 -0.79 -5.23
CA GLY A 60 -11.60 -0.37 -5.99
C GLY A 60 -10.27 -0.98 -5.52
N GLY A 61 -10.25 -1.70 -4.39
CA GLY A 61 -9.02 -2.22 -3.78
C GLY A 61 -8.38 -1.24 -2.79
N TYR A 62 -7.06 -1.05 -2.89
CA TYR A 62 -6.26 -0.37 -1.87
C TYR A 62 -5.48 0.81 -2.42
N THR A 63 -5.57 1.96 -1.74
CA THR A 63 -4.95 3.24 -2.15
C THR A 63 -3.72 3.62 -1.34
N LEU A 64 -2.57 3.68 -2.01
CA LEU A 64 -1.28 4.11 -1.50
C LEU A 64 -1.06 5.63 -1.67
N MET A 65 -0.75 6.28 -0.56
CA MET A 65 -0.53 7.72 -0.47
C MET A 65 0.77 8.03 0.30
N PHE A 66 1.38 9.18 -0.03
CA PHE A 66 2.41 9.78 0.82
C PHE A 66 1.77 10.46 2.03
N ALA A 67 2.45 10.36 3.16
CA ALA A 67 2.24 11.21 4.33
C ALA A 67 2.88 12.59 4.15
#